data_AF-A0A2D0JX84-F1
#
_entry.id   AF-A0A2D0JX84-F1
#
_cell.length_a   1.000
_cell.length_b   1.000
_cell.length_c   1.000
_cell.angle_alpha   90.00
_cell.angle_beta   90.00
_cell.angle_gamma   90.00
#
_symmetry.space_group_name_H-M   'P 1'
#
loop_
_entity.id
_entity.type
_entity.pdbx_description
1 polymer ?
#
loop_
_entity_poly.entity_id
_entity_poly.type
_entity_poly.pdbx_seq_one_letter_code
_entity_poly.pdbx_strand_id
1 'polypeptide(L)'
;MLTVLFYVLLGLATVHYIYERILLPSVRLYYRNQLFSLRDSIRNEIISDKSKLDTTAANLIHEALNNAINRLHLLTLPNRVRARKRLAANPEIEARIRKEIELFKKCNNHQVIDTIRKSADILQKVLLFNSLMMIMYLSPFFLFFAISSLMVRAAKNLMKQLKDDTYLEEAVMLLPDRQVSKVVFTETQSLTA
;
A
#
# COMPACT_ATOMS: atom_id res chain seq x y z
N MET A 1 0.43 15.52 -32.94
CA MET A 1 0.74 15.42 -31.50
C MET A 1 -0.37 16.00 -30.63
N LEU A 2 -0.79 17.26 -30.87
CA LEU A 2 -1.89 17.89 -30.13
C LEU A 2 -3.24 17.13 -30.23
N THR A 3 -3.56 16.62 -31.41
CA THR A 3 -4.79 15.83 -31.66
C THR A 3 -4.82 14.52 -30.86
N VAL A 4 -3.72 13.79 -30.83
CA VAL A 4 -3.59 12.55 -30.03
C VAL A 4 -3.74 12.85 -28.54
N LEU A 5 -3.07 13.89 -28.05
CA LEU A 5 -3.19 14.32 -26.65
C LEU A 5 -4.65 14.68 -26.30
N PHE A 6 -5.34 15.40 -27.18
CA PHE A 6 -6.74 15.76 -26.99
C PHE A 6 -7.64 14.52 -26.83
N TYR A 7 -7.51 13.53 -27.73
CA TYR A 7 -8.30 12.30 -27.63
C TYR A 7 -7.97 11.47 -26.38
N VAL A 8 -6.70 11.43 -25.97
CA VAL A 8 -6.29 10.75 -24.72
C VAL A 8 -6.92 11.42 -23.49
N LEU A 9 -6.89 12.76 -23.42
CA LEU A 9 -7.50 13.51 -22.33
C LEU A 9 -9.03 13.33 -22.30
N LEU A 10 -9.68 13.33 -23.47
CA LEU A 10 -11.11 13.08 -23.57
C LEU A 10 -11.48 11.69 -23.05
N GLY A 11 -10.73 10.66 -23.47
CA GLY A 11 -10.92 9.29 -22.96
C GLY A 11 -10.74 9.18 -21.45
N LEU A 12 -9.68 9.79 -20.90
CA LEU A 12 -9.44 9.83 -19.45
C LEU A 12 -10.56 10.56 -18.69
N ALA A 13 -11.09 11.65 -19.24
CA ALA A 13 -12.21 12.38 -18.66
C ALA A 13 -13.49 11.54 -18.64
N THR A 14 -13.80 10.84 -19.73
CA THR A 14 -14.94 9.92 -19.81
C THR A 14 -14.81 8.79 -18.79
N VAL A 15 -13.64 8.14 -18.71
CA VAL A 15 -13.38 7.08 -17.72
C VAL A 15 -13.51 7.60 -16.29
N HIS A 16 -12.95 8.78 -15.99
CA HIS A 16 -13.08 9.39 -14.66
C HIS A 16 -14.54 9.64 -14.30
N TYR A 17 -15.31 10.21 -15.22
CA TYR A 17 -16.71 10.52 -15.01
C TYR A 17 -17.53 9.26 -14.72
N ILE A 18 -17.37 8.21 -15.54
CA ILE A 18 -18.04 6.93 -15.34
C ILE A 18 -17.66 6.34 -13.98
N TYR A 19 -16.37 6.38 -13.63
CA TYR A 19 -15.91 5.86 -12.35
C TYR A 19 -16.55 6.61 -11.16
N GLU A 20 -16.48 7.93 -11.14
CA GLU A 20 -16.93 8.73 -10.00
C GLU A 20 -18.46 8.77 -9.86
N ARG A 21 -19.19 8.76 -10.98
CA ARG A 21 -20.66 8.91 -10.97
C ARG A 21 -21.42 7.60 -10.94
N ILE A 22 -20.83 6.51 -11.44
CA ILE A 22 -21.54 5.23 -11.58
C ILE A 22 -20.90 4.17 -10.70
N LEU A 23 -19.59 3.90 -10.89
CA LEU A 23 -18.94 2.79 -10.21
C LEU A 23 -18.72 3.07 -8.71
N LEU A 24 -18.17 4.22 -8.36
CA LEU A 24 -17.80 4.55 -6.99
C LEU A 24 -19.01 4.61 -6.03
N PRO A 25 -20.17 5.19 -6.40
CA PRO A 25 -21.37 5.14 -5.57
C PRO A 25 -21.87 3.72 -5.34
N SER A 26 -21.89 2.87 -6.37
CA SER A 26 -22.28 1.46 -6.25
C SER A 26 -21.34 0.68 -5.33
N VAL A 27 -20.03 0.89 -5.47
CA VAL A 27 -19.02 0.28 -4.59
C VAL A 27 -19.19 0.76 -3.15
N ARG A 28 -19.42 2.06 -2.93
CA ARG A 28 -19.69 2.60 -1.58
C ARG A 28 -20.95 1.99 -0.98
N LEU A 29 -22.02 1.85 -1.76
CA LEU A 29 -23.27 1.23 -1.30
C LEU A 29 -23.03 -0.23 -0.88
N TYR A 30 -22.31 -1.00 -1.68
CA TYR A 30 -21.96 -2.39 -1.39
C TYR A 30 -21.22 -2.52 -0.05
N TYR A 31 -20.17 -1.73 0.17
CA TYR A 31 -19.43 -1.78 1.43
C TYR A 31 -20.22 -1.21 2.62
N ARG A 32 -21.07 -0.21 2.39
CA ARG A 32 -21.98 0.31 3.42
C ARG A 32 -22.90 -0.78 3.93
N ASN A 33 -23.45 -1.61 3.04
CA ASN A 33 -24.32 -2.73 3.40
C ASN A 33 -23.56 -3.80 4.22
N GLN A 34 -22.31 -4.09 3.87
CA GLN A 34 -21.49 -5.00 4.68
C GLN A 34 -21.23 -4.45 6.09
N LEU A 35 -20.93 -3.16 6.22
CA LEU A 35 -20.76 -2.53 7.53
C LEU A 35 -22.06 -2.54 8.36
N PHE A 36 -23.22 -2.38 7.72
CA PHE A 36 -24.51 -2.55 8.40
C PHE A 36 -24.69 -3.97 8.94
N SER A 37 -24.38 -4.99 8.14
CA SER A 37 -24.43 -6.39 8.58
C SER A 37 -23.50 -6.67 9.77
N LEU A 38 -22.28 -6.12 9.76
CA LEU A 38 -21.36 -6.23 10.90
C LEU A 38 -21.88 -5.52 12.15
N ARG A 39 -22.45 -4.33 11.99
CA ARG A 39 -23.04 -3.57 13.11
C ARG A 39 -24.19 -4.34 13.74
N ASP A 40 -25.05 -4.93 12.93
CA ASP A 40 -26.20 -5.69 13.42
C ASP A 40 -25.73 -6.98 14.13
N SER A 41 -24.63 -7.60 13.68
CA SER A 41 -23.99 -8.72 14.38
C SER A 41 -23.48 -8.34 15.78
N ILE A 42 -22.94 -7.12 15.94
CA ILE A 42 -22.52 -6.60 17.25
C ILE A 42 -23.70 -6.22 18.12
N ARG A 43 -24.81 -5.73 17.53
CA ARG A 43 -26.03 -5.45 18.29
C ARG A 43 -26.57 -6.70 18.98
N ASN A 44 -26.49 -7.85 18.32
CA ASN A 44 -26.85 -9.13 18.93
C ASN A 44 -25.94 -9.48 20.13
N GLU A 45 -24.64 -9.18 20.03
CA GLU A 45 -23.70 -9.39 21.14
C GLU A 45 -23.99 -8.48 22.34
N ILE A 46 -24.38 -7.23 22.10
CA ILE A 46 -24.79 -6.29 23.16
C ILE A 46 -26.03 -6.81 23.90
N ILE A 47 -26.99 -7.39 23.16
CA ILE A 47 -28.23 -7.94 23.73
C ILE A 47 -27.98 -9.25 24.50
N SER A 48 -26.96 -10.03 24.11
CA SER A 48 -26.64 -11.31 24.75
C SER A 48 -26.09 -11.21 26.19
N ASP A 49 -25.98 -9.99 26.73
CA ASP A 49 -25.64 -9.64 28.12
C ASP A 49 -24.44 -10.39 28.71
N LYS A 50 -23.32 -10.38 27.96
CA LYS A 50 -22.03 -10.90 28.42
C LYS A 50 -21.39 -9.98 29.46
N SER A 51 -20.17 -10.33 29.91
CA SER A 51 -19.32 -9.53 30.80
C SER A 51 -19.38 -8.01 30.51
N LYS A 52 -19.40 -7.19 31.57
CA LYS A 52 -19.44 -5.71 31.50
C LYS A 52 -18.33 -5.12 30.62
N LEU A 53 -17.16 -5.77 30.57
CA LEU A 53 -16.06 -5.36 29.70
C LEU A 53 -16.37 -5.63 28.22
N ASP A 54 -16.99 -6.77 27.92
CA ASP A 54 -17.37 -7.15 26.55
C ASP A 54 -18.50 -6.26 26.03
N THR A 55 -19.48 -5.92 26.87
CA THR A 55 -20.57 -5.00 26.51
C THR A 55 -20.04 -3.60 26.22
N THR A 56 -19.05 -3.13 26.99
CA THR A 56 -18.41 -1.83 26.77
C THR A 56 -17.62 -1.81 25.44
N ALA A 57 -16.86 -2.86 25.16
CA ALA A 57 -16.13 -3.01 23.90
C ALA A 57 -17.09 -3.12 22.70
N ALA A 58 -18.18 -3.88 22.84
CA ALA A 58 -19.20 -4.02 21.80
C ALA A 58 -19.89 -2.69 21.48
N ASN A 59 -20.24 -1.89 22.50
CA ASN A 59 -20.80 -0.55 22.31
C ASN A 59 -19.83 0.37 21.56
N LEU A 60 -18.54 0.34 21.91
CA LEU A 60 -17.52 1.16 21.24
C LEU A 60 -17.41 0.81 19.74
N ILE A 61 -17.45 -0.48 19.40
CA ILE A 61 -17.43 -0.93 18.00
C ILE A 61 -18.71 -0.52 17.29
N HIS A 62 -19.86 -0.66 17.93
CA HIS A 62 -21.14 -0.26 17.35
C HIS A 62 -21.11 1.23 16.95
N GLU A 63 -20.61 2.10 17.83
CA GLU A 63 -20.42 3.52 17.54
C GLU A 63 -19.38 3.75 16.44
N ALA A 64 -18.24 3.05 16.49
CA ALA A 64 -17.19 3.15 15.48
C ALA A 64 -17.70 2.75 14.08
N LEU A 65 -18.47 1.67 13.98
CA LEU A 65 -19.10 1.21 12.74
C LEU A 65 -20.11 2.23 12.24
N ASN A 66 -20.95 2.78 13.12
CA ASN A 66 -21.91 3.82 12.74
C ASN A 66 -21.20 5.07 12.19
N ASN A 67 -20.12 5.51 12.85
CA ASN A 67 -19.29 6.61 12.38
C ASN A 67 -18.64 6.30 11.03
N ALA A 68 -18.14 5.07 10.84
CA ALA A 68 -17.51 4.65 9.60
C ALA A 68 -18.50 4.60 8.42
N ILE A 69 -19.72 4.08 8.65
CA ILE A 69 -20.82 4.05 7.68
C ILE A 69 -21.16 5.46 7.20
N ASN A 70 -21.32 6.41 8.12
CA ASN A 70 -21.71 7.78 7.80
C ASN A 70 -20.58 8.57 7.11
N ARG A 71 -19.32 8.22 7.38
CA ARG A 71 -18.13 8.94 6.88
C ARG A 71 -17.37 8.16 5.81
N LEU A 72 -17.99 7.14 5.21
CA LEU A 72 -17.36 6.25 4.25
C LEU A 72 -16.78 6.99 3.03
N HIS A 73 -17.45 8.05 2.59
CA HIS A 73 -17.02 8.91 1.48
C HIS A 73 -15.77 9.76 1.79
N LEU A 74 -15.48 10.01 3.08
CA LEU A 74 -14.32 10.79 3.51
C LEU A 74 -13.04 9.96 3.60
N LEU A 75 -13.14 8.63 3.50
CA LEU A 75 -12.00 7.71 3.53
C LEU A 75 -11.22 7.78 2.22
N THR A 76 -10.41 8.81 2.08
CA THR A 76 -9.49 9.01 0.95
C THR A 76 -8.05 9.07 1.46
N LEU A 77 -7.08 8.73 0.61
CA LEU A 77 -5.65 8.79 0.96
C LEU A 77 -5.22 10.20 1.47
N PRO A 78 -5.59 11.32 0.81
CA PRO A 78 -5.27 12.65 1.32
C PRO A 78 -5.85 12.93 2.70
N ASN A 79 -7.10 12.52 2.96
CA ASN A 79 -7.73 12.70 4.26
C ASN A 79 -7.06 11.85 5.34
N ARG A 80 -6.61 10.64 5.01
CA ARG A 80 -5.82 9.80 5.92
C ARG A 80 -4.51 10.47 6.33
N VAL A 81 -3.79 11.08 5.39
CA VAL A 81 -2.55 11.82 5.67
C VAL A 81 -2.84 13.03 6.55
N ARG A 82 -3.87 13.82 6.22
CA ARG A 82 -4.29 14.98 7.03
C ARG A 82 -4.69 14.57 8.45
N ALA A 83 -5.44 13.48 8.59
CA ALA A 83 -5.84 12.94 9.89
C ALA A 83 -4.63 12.53 10.73
N ARG A 84 -3.65 11.83 10.14
CA ARG A 84 -2.40 11.47 10.82
C ARG A 84 -1.62 12.69 11.32
N LYS A 85 -1.48 13.72 10.47
CA LYS A 85 -0.80 14.96 10.85
C LYS A 85 -1.51 15.67 12.01
N ARG A 86 -2.83 15.75 11.97
CA ARG A 86 -3.64 16.35 13.05
C ARG A 86 -3.59 15.54 14.34
N LEU A 87 -3.53 14.22 14.24
CA LEU A 87 -3.41 13.35 15.41
C LEU A 87 -2.06 13.57 16.10
N ALA A 88 -0.96 13.60 15.33
CA ALA A 88 0.38 13.85 15.86
C ALA A 88 0.52 15.23 16.52
N ALA A 89 -0.27 16.22 16.07
CA ALA A 89 -0.28 17.56 16.66
C ALA A 89 -1.14 17.68 17.93
N ASN A 90 -2.00 16.70 18.24
CA ASN A 90 -2.94 16.76 19.36
C ASN A 90 -2.79 15.53 20.27
N PRO A 91 -1.86 15.55 21.25
CA PRO A 91 -1.54 14.40 22.08
C PRO A 91 -2.72 13.92 22.94
N GLU A 92 -3.64 14.80 23.31
CA GLU A 92 -4.84 14.43 24.07
C GLU A 92 -5.76 13.48 23.29
N ILE A 93 -5.95 13.73 22.00
CA ILE A 93 -6.78 12.89 21.12
C ILE A 93 -6.09 11.55 20.92
N GLU A 94 -4.77 11.55 20.73
CA GLU A 94 -3.99 10.32 20.61
C GLU A 94 -4.08 9.46 21.88
N ALA A 95 -3.98 10.07 23.05
CA ALA A 95 -4.11 9.36 24.33
C ALA A 95 -5.51 8.72 24.49
N ARG A 96 -6.58 9.40 24.08
CA ARG A 96 -7.94 8.83 24.09
C ARG A 96 -8.03 7.61 23.17
N ILE A 97 -7.58 7.73 21.91
CA ILE A 97 -7.58 6.62 20.95
C ILE A 97 -6.78 5.42 21.47
N ARG A 98 -5.62 5.66 22.11
CA ARG A 98 -4.81 4.59 22.70
C ARG A 98 -5.55 3.85 23.81
N LYS A 99 -6.27 4.57 24.68
CA LYS A 99 -7.11 3.95 25.72
C LYS A 99 -8.20 3.07 25.12
N GLU A 100 -8.87 3.53 24.07
CA GLU A 100 -9.89 2.73 23.36
C GLU A 100 -9.29 1.47 22.73
N ILE A 101 -8.10 1.59 22.10
CA ILE A 101 -7.36 0.44 21.55
C ILE A 101 -6.97 -0.55 22.65
N GLU A 102 -6.56 -0.08 23.83
CA GLU A 102 -6.23 -0.96 24.95
C GLU A 102 -7.44 -1.71 25.50
N LEU A 103 -8.61 -1.08 25.56
CA LEU A 103 -9.86 -1.77 25.93
C LEU A 103 -10.15 -2.92 24.96
N PHE A 104 -9.93 -2.70 23.66
CA PHE A 104 -10.10 -3.75 22.67
C PHE A 104 -9.10 -4.90 22.81
N LYS A 105 -7.84 -4.60 23.14
CA LYS A 105 -6.82 -5.64 23.37
C LYS A 105 -7.13 -6.52 24.57
N LYS A 106 -7.87 -6.00 25.56
CA LYS A 106 -8.27 -6.73 26.78
C LYS A 106 -9.59 -7.48 26.62
N CYS A 107 -10.33 -7.26 25.53
CA CYS A 107 -11.56 -7.99 25.25
C CYS A 107 -11.22 -9.42 24.80
N ASN A 108 -11.89 -10.40 25.41
CA ASN A 108 -11.72 -11.82 25.06
C ASN A 108 -12.83 -12.33 24.13
N ASN A 109 -13.83 -11.49 23.81
CA ASN A 109 -14.92 -11.87 22.93
C ASN A 109 -14.42 -11.98 21.48
N HIS A 110 -14.32 -13.22 20.98
CA HIS A 110 -13.85 -13.51 19.63
C HIS A 110 -14.71 -12.87 18.54
N GLN A 111 -16.02 -12.72 18.75
CA GLN A 111 -16.94 -12.14 17.76
C GLN A 111 -16.74 -10.63 17.61
N VAL A 112 -16.47 -9.95 18.72
CA VAL A 112 -16.08 -8.53 18.77
C VAL A 112 -14.77 -8.33 18.01
N ILE A 113 -13.76 -9.16 18.29
CA ILE A 113 -12.44 -9.09 17.63
C ILE A 113 -12.56 -9.36 16.12
N ASP A 114 -13.29 -10.40 15.73
CA ASP A 114 -13.50 -10.76 14.33
C ASP A 114 -14.21 -9.64 13.55
N THR A 115 -15.20 -9.00 14.19
CA THR A 115 -15.89 -7.84 13.60
C THR A 115 -14.95 -6.65 13.38
N ILE A 116 -14.04 -6.38 14.32
CA ILE A 116 -13.01 -5.33 14.11
C ILE A 116 -12.15 -5.67 12.89
N ARG A 117 -11.68 -6.91 12.77
CA ARG A 117 -10.84 -7.32 11.63
C ARG A 117 -11.57 -7.18 10.29
N LYS A 118 -12.82 -7.68 10.23
CA LYS A 118 -13.66 -7.59 9.03
C LYS A 118 -13.97 -6.13 8.67
N SER A 119 -14.31 -5.30 9.65
CA SER A 119 -14.55 -3.88 9.41
C SER A 119 -13.30 -3.16 8.91
N ALA A 120 -12.12 -3.44 9.49
CA ALA A 120 -10.86 -2.86 9.02
C ALA A 120 -10.55 -3.23 7.57
N ASP A 121 -10.77 -4.49 7.16
CA ASP A 121 -10.59 -4.93 5.77
C ASP A 121 -11.55 -4.20 4.81
N ILE A 122 -12.83 -4.06 5.19
CA ILE A 122 -13.81 -3.30 4.40
C ILE A 122 -13.36 -1.83 4.26
N LEU A 123 -12.94 -1.19 5.35
CA LEU A 123 -12.50 0.21 5.31
C LEU A 123 -11.23 0.40 4.48
N GLN A 124 -10.31 -0.57 4.46
CA GLN A 124 -9.14 -0.55 3.58
C GLN A 124 -9.53 -0.64 2.10
N LYS A 125 -10.45 -1.54 1.75
CA LYS A 125 -10.97 -1.65 0.38
C LYS A 125 -11.64 -0.36 -0.05
N VAL A 126 -12.50 0.21 0.78
CA VAL A 126 -13.16 1.50 0.52
C VAL A 126 -12.13 2.61 0.32
N LEU A 127 -11.09 2.69 1.15
CA LEU A 127 -10.02 3.68 1.00
C LEU A 127 -9.34 3.57 -0.38
N LEU A 128 -9.07 2.34 -0.83
CA LEU A 128 -8.47 2.06 -2.13
C LEU A 128 -9.39 2.51 -3.27
N PHE A 129 -10.66 2.10 -3.26
CA PHE A 129 -11.62 2.52 -4.30
C PHE A 129 -11.86 4.04 -4.30
N ASN A 130 -12.00 4.66 -3.13
CA ASN A 130 -12.12 6.12 -3.03
C ASN A 130 -10.89 6.86 -3.57
N SER A 131 -9.71 6.22 -3.57
CA SER A 131 -8.46 6.82 -4.03
C SER A 131 -7.97 6.29 -5.37
N LEU A 132 -8.73 5.42 -6.04
CA LEU A 132 -8.28 4.68 -7.22
C LEU A 132 -7.94 5.60 -8.40
N MET A 133 -8.78 6.61 -8.66
CA MET A 133 -8.50 7.58 -9.74
C MET A 133 -7.24 8.38 -9.48
N MET A 134 -6.97 8.75 -8.23
CA MET A 134 -5.73 9.42 -7.85
C MET A 134 -4.51 8.52 -8.11
N ILE A 135 -4.62 7.23 -7.75
CA ILE A 135 -3.56 6.24 -8.01
C ILE A 135 -3.36 6.09 -9.52
N MET A 136 -4.44 5.99 -10.29
CA MET A 136 -4.41 5.88 -11.74
C MET A 136 -3.68 7.07 -12.38
N TYR A 137 -3.95 8.29 -11.93
CA TYR A 137 -3.26 9.50 -12.40
C TYR A 137 -1.80 9.60 -11.97
N LEU A 138 -1.43 9.02 -10.84
CA LEU A 138 -0.04 8.98 -10.39
C LEU A 138 0.75 7.83 -11.04
N SER A 139 0.07 6.84 -11.63
CA SER A 139 0.71 5.66 -12.21
C SER A 139 1.80 5.97 -13.26
N PRO A 140 1.67 6.97 -14.16
CA PRO A 140 2.72 7.27 -15.12
C PRO A 140 4.01 7.76 -14.44
N PHE A 141 3.89 8.51 -13.34
CA PHE A 141 5.05 8.95 -12.56
C PHE A 141 5.74 7.77 -11.88
N PHE A 142 4.98 6.84 -11.28
CA PHE A 142 5.55 5.64 -10.68
C PHE A 142 6.28 4.77 -11.71
N LEU A 143 5.71 4.59 -12.89
CA LEU A 143 6.36 3.87 -13.99
C LEU A 143 7.64 4.55 -14.44
N PHE A 144 7.62 5.88 -14.58
CA PHE A 144 8.81 6.65 -14.92
C PHE A 144 9.93 6.43 -13.90
N PHE A 145 9.65 6.60 -12.60
CA PHE A 145 10.64 6.37 -11.55
C PHE A 145 11.15 4.92 -11.52
N ALA A 146 10.27 3.94 -11.73
CA ALA A 146 10.65 2.53 -11.77
C ALA A 146 11.65 2.26 -12.91
N ILE A 147 11.34 2.73 -14.12
CA ILE A 147 12.20 2.59 -15.29
C ILE A 147 13.52 3.32 -15.07
N SER A 148 13.51 4.57 -14.58
CA SER A 148 14.73 5.31 -14.27
C SER A 148 15.61 4.57 -13.26
N SER A 149 15.02 3.97 -12.23
CA SER A 149 15.78 3.19 -11.24
C SER A 149 16.44 1.96 -11.85
N LEU A 150 15.77 1.30 -12.80
CA LEU A 150 16.30 0.16 -13.53
C LEU A 150 17.47 0.60 -14.43
N MET A 151 17.32 1.72 -15.13
CA MET A 151 18.39 2.29 -15.96
C MET A 151 19.63 2.65 -15.13
N VAL A 152 19.45 3.27 -13.95
CA VAL A 152 20.57 3.60 -13.06
C VAL A 152 21.28 2.33 -12.57
N ARG A 153 20.54 1.27 -12.24
CA ARG A 153 21.14 -0.02 -11.85
C ARG A 153 21.93 -0.64 -13.00
N ALA A 154 21.34 -0.66 -14.20
CA ALA A 154 22.01 -1.16 -15.40
C ALA A 154 23.30 -0.37 -15.71
N ALA A 155 23.25 0.96 -15.64
CA ALA A 155 24.41 1.82 -15.85
C ALA A 155 25.51 1.59 -14.81
N LYS A 156 25.16 1.43 -13.53
CA LYS A 156 26.13 1.10 -12.47
C LYS A 156 26.80 -0.25 -12.70
N ASN A 157 26.03 -1.25 -13.12
CA ASN A 157 26.57 -2.58 -13.41
C ASN A 157 27.52 -2.55 -14.61
N LEU A 158 27.16 -1.84 -15.68
CA LEU A 158 27.99 -1.69 -16.87
C LEU A 158 29.27 -0.90 -16.56
N MET A 159 29.19 0.17 -15.78
CA MET A 159 30.36 0.94 -15.35
C MET A 159 31.29 0.13 -14.44
N LYS A 160 30.73 -0.76 -13.61
CA LYS A 160 31.53 -1.69 -12.81
C LYS A 160 32.28 -2.68 -13.70
N GLN A 161 31.61 -3.28 -14.69
CA GLN A 161 32.24 -4.20 -15.63
C GLN A 161 33.36 -3.52 -16.42
N LEU A 162 33.13 -2.33 -16.96
CA LEU A 162 34.17 -1.58 -17.66
C LEU A 162 35.38 -1.28 -16.78
N LYS A 163 35.16 -0.95 -15.50
CA LYS A 163 36.25 -0.69 -14.56
C LYS A 163 37.03 -1.96 -14.21
N ASP A 164 36.34 -3.09 -14.08
CA ASP A 164 36.96 -4.40 -13.84
C ASP A 164 37.78 -4.85 -15.07
N ASP A 165 37.31 -4.57 -16.29
CA ASP A 165 38.03 -4.84 -17.55
C ASP A 165 39.28 -3.95 -17.69
N THR A 166 39.18 -2.65 -17.38
CA THR A 166 40.35 -1.75 -17.38
C THR A 166 41.40 -2.18 -16.35
N TYR A 167 40.98 -2.63 -15.16
CA TYR A 167 41.89 -3.16 -14.15
C TYR A 167 42.61 -4.43 -14.64
N LEU A 168 41.90 -5.29 -15.38
CA LEU A 168 42.47 -6.50 -15.95
C LEU A 168 43.49 -6.17 -17.06
N GLU A 169 43.20 -5.19 -17.91
CA GLU A 169 44.15 -4.69 -18.92
C GLU A 169 45.40 -4.07 -18.28
N GLU A 170 45.25 -3.22 -17.26
CA GLU A 170 46.38 -2.65 -16.51
C GLU A 170 47.20 -3.74 -15.80
N ALA A 171 46.54 -4.73 -15.20
CA ALA A 171 47.22 -5.86 -14.56
C ALA A 171 48.00 -6.70 -15.58
N VAL A 172 47.43 -6.98 -16.76
CA VAL A 172 48.11 -7.71 -17.83
C VAL A 172 49.32 -6.94 -18.36
N MET A 173 49.26 -5.60 -18.47
CA MET A 173 50.41 -4.78 -18.91
C MET A 173 51.55 -4.71 -17.88
N LEU A 174 51.25 -4.78 -16.59
CA LEU A 174 52.23 -4.62 -15.51
C LEU A 174 52.86 -5.95 -15.04
N LEU A 175 52.26 -7.08 -15.39
CA LEU A 175 52.74 -8.40 -14.99
C LEU A 175 53.82 -8.94 -15.95
N PRO A 176 54.89 -9.60 -15.44
CA PRO A 176 55.88 -10.24 -16.27
C PRO A 176 55.30 -11.43 -17.07
N ASP A 177 55.79 -11.70 -18.29
CA ASP A 177 55.23 -12.66 -19.27
C ASP A 177 54.87 -14.06 -18.72
N ARG A 178 55.63 -14.54 -17.73
CA ARG A 178 55.39 -15.84 -17.06
C ARG A 178 54.10 -15.86 -16.22
N GLN A 179 53.63 -14.71 -15.76
CA GLN A 179 52.41 -14.57 -14.97
C GLN A 179 51.20 -14.27 -15.86
N VAL A 180 51.38 -13.46 -16.93
CA VAL A 180 50.33 -13.20 -17.93
C VAL A 180 49.90 -14.50 -18.64
N SER A 181 50.84 -15.36 -19.01
CA SER A 181 50.53 -16.66 -19.61
C SER A 181 49.69 -17.57 -18.69
N LYS A 182 49.82 -17.47 -17.37
CA LYS A 182 48.99 -18.19 -16.39
C LYS A 182 47.63 -17.53 -16.11
N VAL A 183 47.37 -16.34 -16.63
CA VAL A 183 46.04 -15.70 -16.52
C VAL A 183 45.25 -15.93 -17.81
N VAL A 184 45.94 -15.91 -18.96
CA VAL A 184 45.32 -16.03 -20.29
C VAL A 184 45.10 -17.49 -20.73
N PHE A 185 46.00 -18.42 -20.38
CA PHE A 185 45.97 -19.79 -20.93
C PHE A 185 45.50 -20.88 -19.94
N THR A 186 44.98 -20.51 -18.76
CA THR A 186 44.72 -21.48 -17.67
C THR A 186 43.36 -22.20 -17.77
N GLU A 187 42.57 -21.95 -18.82
CA GLU A 187 41.37 -22.75 -19.10
C GLU A 187 41.58 -23.92 -20.09
N THR A 188 42.76 -24.07 -20.70
CA THR A 188 42.97 -25.10 -21.72
C THR A 188 43.59 -26.41 -21.21
N GLN A 189 43.72 -26.61 -19.90
CA GLN A 189 44.31 -27.84 -19.32
C GLN A 189 43.31 -28.76 -18.57
N SER A 190 42.00 -28.61 -18.78
CA SER A 190 41.00 -29.58 -18.30
C SER A 190 40.39 -30.48 -19.40
N LEU A 191 40.86 -30.37 -20.65
CA LEU A 191 40.29 -31.12 -21.79
C LEU A 191 41.22 -32.13 -22.49
N THR A 192 42.43 -32.37 -22.00
CA THR A 192 43.24 -33.50 -22.49
C THR A 192 43.93 -34.20 -21.33
N ALA A 193 43.37 -35.36 -20.98
CA ALA A 193 44.06 -36.46 -20.33
C ALA A 193 45.30 -36.89 -21.12
#